data_AF-A0A485KU21-F1
#
_entry.id   AF-A0A485KU21-F1
#
_cell.length_a   1.000
_cell.length_b   1.000
_cell.length_c   1.000
_cell.angle_alpha   90.00
_cell.angle_beta   90.00
_cell.angle_gamma   90.00
#
_symmetry.space_group_name_H-M   'P 1'
#
loop_
_entity.id
_entity.type
_entity.pdbx_description
1 polymer ?
#
loop_
_entity_poly.entity_id
_entity_poly.type
_entity_poly.pdbx_seq_one_letter_code
_entity_poly.pdbx_strand_id
1 'polypeptide(L)'
;MGTAAHVVNIPSDSVIAEFKNAVTAVNLNKLATFDPSELHVYANLDELHKENPVPLEEDSAIGTFGLSMKGALYVVVPSHALVAVPDRLQEVLSKLENIEQDLRELKRLRSSVSRSVIGN
;
A
#
# COMPACT_ATOMS: atom_id res chain seq x y z
N MET A 1 13.72 4.12 20.20
CA MET A 1 14.03 5.40 19.51
C MET A 1 12.83 6.31 19.69
N GLY A 2 12.98 7.42 20.41
CA GLY A 2 11.86 8.28 20.81
C GLY A 2 11.44 9.21 19.67
N THR A 3 10.20 9.07 19.22
CA THR A 3 9.56 10.00 18.29
C THR A 3 9.29 11.31 19.02
N ALA A 4 9.93 12.40 18.60
CA ALA A 4 9.61 13.73 19.12
C ALA A 4 8.16 14.07 18.74
N ALA A 5 7.32 14.37 19.71
CA ALA A 5 5.98 14.89 19.46
C ALA A 5 6.13 16.30 18.86
N HIS A 6 5.91 16.43 17.56
CA HIS A 6 5.84 17.72 16.89
C HIS A 6 4.39 18.20 16.93
N VAL A 7 4.19 19.40 17.47
CA VAL A 7 2.89 20.07 17.45
C VAL A 7 2.75 20.78 16.12
N VAL A 8 1.66 20.49 15.40
CA VAL A 8 1.29 21.18 14.17
C VAL A 8 -0.02 21.91 14.45
N ASN A 9 -0.04 23.21 14.19
CA ASN A 9 -1.22 24.03 14.43
C ASN A 9 -1.98 24.21 13.12
N ILE A 10 -3.16 23.61 13.03
CA ILE A 10 -4.05 23.72 11.86
C ILE A 10 -5.48 24.06 12.31
N PRO A 11 -6.31 24.64 11.43
CA PRO A 11 -7.73 24.82 11.67
C PRO A 11 -8.43 23.49 11.99
N SER A 12 -9.43 23.51 12.87
CA SER A 12 -10.18 22.31 13.26
C SER A 12 -11.13 21.79 12.17
N ASP A 13 -11.47 22.64 11.20
CA ASP A 13 -12.22 22.31 10.00
C ASP A 13 -11.33 21.76 8.87
N SER A 14 -10.01 21.70 9.09
CA SER A 14 -9.10 21.11 8.11
C SER A 14 -9.30 19.62 7.93
N VAL A 15 -8.91 19.14 6.75
CA VAL A 15 -8.92 17.72 6.41
C VAL A 15 -7.55 17.07 6.58
N ILE A 16 -7.49 15.74 6.54
CA ILE A 16 -6.24 14.97 6.69
C ILE A 16 -5.20 15.35 5.62
N ALA A 17 -5.60 15.67 4.40
CA ALA A 17 -4.68 16.15 3.36
C ALA A 17 -3.91 17.42 3.79
N GLU A 18 -4.61 18.39 4.38
CA GLU A 18 -3.99 19.63 4.88
C GLU A 18 -3.08 19.35 6.07
N PHE A 19 -3.46 18.43 6.95
CA PHE A 19 -2.61 17.97 8.04
C PHE A 19 -1.31 17.33 7.54
N LYS A 20 -1.37 16.43 6.54
CA LYS A 20 -0.20 15.81 5.92
C LYS A 20 0.76 16.87 5.37
N ASN A 21 0.23 17.86 4.64
CA ASN A 21 1.01 18.99 4.12
C ASN A 21 1.71 19.77 5.23
N ALA A 22 0.99 20.07 6.31
CA ALA A 22 1.54 20.82 7.44
C ALA A 22 2.62 20.02 8.20
N VAL A 23 2.45 18.71 8.36
CA VAL A 23 3.46 17.82 8.95
C VAL A 23 4.74 17.81 8.12
N THR A 24 4.64 17.67 6.79
CA THR A 24 5.81 17.69 5.89
C THR A 24 6.53 19.04 5.94
N ALA A 25 5.78 20.14 5.97
CA ALA A 25 6.34 21.50 6.05
C ALA A 25 7.11 21.75 7.36
N VAL A 26 6.67 21.18 8.48
CA VAL A 26 7.35 21.30 9.78
C VAL A 26 8.55 20.35 9.89
N ASN A 27 8.52 19.21 9.20
CA ASN A 27 9.51 18.14 9.32
C ASN A 27 10.43 18.01 8.10
N LEU A 28 10.83 19.13 7.49
CA LEU A 28 11.65 19.14 6.25
C LEU A 28 12.89 18.22 6.34
N ASN A 29 13.60 18.21 7.46
CA ASN A 29 14.81 17.37 7.60
C ASN A 29 14.55 15.86 7.49
N LYS A 30 13.32 15.41 7.78
CA LYS A 30 12.94 14.00 7.79
C LYS A 30 12.00 13.62 6.66
N LEU A 31 11.18 14.55 6.21
CA LEU A 31 10.09 14.33 5.26
C LEU A 31 10.26 15.10 3.93
N ALA A 32 11.32 15.87 3.72
CA ALA A 32 11.47 16.68 2.49
C ALA A 32 11.47 15.85 1.19
N THR A 33 11.79 14.56 1.24
CA THR A 33 11.80 13.67 0.07
C THR A 33 10.50 12.90 -0.13
N PHE A 34 9.52 13.04 0.76
CA PHE A 34 8.25 12.32 0.69
C PHE A 34 7.15 13.26 0.24
N ASP A 35 6.30 12.78 -0.68
CA ASP A 35 5.09 13.50 -1.00
C ASP A 35 4.08 13.35 0.16
N PRO A 36 3.38 14.41 0.58
CA PRO A 36 2.38 14.33 1.64
C PRO A 36 1.33 13.24 1.40
N SER A 37 0.94 12.98 0.15
CA SER A 37 -0.04 11.93 -0.19
C SER A 37 0.43 10.53 0.18
N GLU A 38 1.74 10.28 0.17
CA GLU A 38 2.35 9.00 0.54
C GLU A 38 2.30 8.72 2.04
N LEU A 39 2.03 9.74 2.87
CA LEU A 39 1.96 9.57 4.31
C LEU A 39 0.66 8.86 4.72
N HIS A 40 0.77 7.87 5.61
CA HIS A 40 -0.39 7.25 6.25
C HIS A 40 -0.63 7.89 7.62
N VAL A 41 -1.87 8.29 7.90
CA VAL A 41 -2.24 8.95 9.16
C VAL A 41 -3.25 8.09 9.89
N TYR A 42 -3.01 7.81 11.17
CA TYR A 42 -3.90 7.03 12.04
C TYR A 42 -4.39 7.91 13.19
N ALA A 43 -5.63 7.68 13.63
CA ALA A 43 -6.26 8.51 14.66
C ALA A 43 -5.54 8.48 16.02
N ASN A 44 -4.87 7.37 16.36
CA ASN A 44 -4.02 7.22 17.53
C ASN A 44 -3.11 5.97 17.40
N LEU A 45 -2.30 5.71 18.44
CA LEU A 45 -1.39 4.56 18.48
C LEU A 45 -2.11 3.21 18.50
N ASP A 46 -3.25 3.12 19.20
CA ASP A 46 -4.03 1.89 19.29
C ASP A 46 -4.60 1.49 17.92
N GLU A 47 -5.07 2.45 17.13
CA GLU A 47 -5.56 2.21 15.76
C GLU A 47 -4.44 1.70 14.84
N LEU A 48 -3.23 2.21 14.99
CA LEU A 48 -2.06 1.73 14.24
C LEU A 48 -1.68 0.28 14.63
N HIS A 49 -1.91 -0.12 15.88
CA HIS A 49 -1.54 -1.45 16.38
C HIS A 49 -2.64 -2.52 16.20
N LYS A 50 -3.75 -2.21 15.54
CA LYS A 50 -4.75 -3.20 15.16
C LYS A 50 -4.17 -4.21 14.15
N GLU A 51 -4.77 -5.40 14.09
CA GLU A 51 -4.37 -6.45 13.15
C GLU A 51 -4.45 -5.99 11.68
N ASN A 52 -5.46 -5.17 11.37
CA ASN A 52 -5.65 -4.55 10.07
C ASN A 52 -5.83 -3.03 10.29
N PRO A 53 -4.72 -2.28 10.43
CA PRO A 53 -4.80 -0.85 10.70
C PRO A 53 -5.27 -0.13 9.43
N VAL A 54 -6.28 0.72 9.57
CA VAL A 54 -6.84 1.50 8.46
C VAL A 54 -6.44 2.96 8.64
N PRO A 55 -5.69 3.55 7.69
CA PRO A 55 -5.37 4.97 7.73
C PRO A 55 -6.63 5.81 7.49
N LEU A 56 -6.63 7.04 8.02
CA LEU A 56 -7.67 8.02 7.78
C LEU A 56 -7.63 8.48 6.32
N GLU A 57 -8.81 8.65 5.73
CA GLU A 57 -8.97 9.15 4.36
C GLU A 57 -8.57 10.63 4.26
N GLU A 58 -8.10 11.06 3.10
CA GLU A 58 -7.51 12.38 2.91
C GLU A 58 -8.52 13.53 3.05
N ASP A 59 -9.78 13.27 2.70
CA ASP A 59 -10.91 14.18 2.81
C ASP A 59 -11.62 14.12 4.18
N SER A 60 -11.20 13.21 5.07
CA SER A 60 -11.73 13.16 6.42
C SER A 60 -11.39 14.43 7.19
N ALA A 61 -12.38 14.99 7.89
CA ALA A 61 -12.16 16.12 8.78
C ALA A 61 -11.30 15.72 9.98
N ILE A 62 -10.38 16.58 10.40
CA ILE A 62 -9.53 16.33 11.58
C ILE A 62 -10.34 16.34 12.88
N GLY A 63 -11.40 17.16 12.94
CA GLY A 63 -12.33 17.21 14.07
C GLY A 63 -11.63 17.42 15.41
N THR A 64 -11.71 16.42 16.29
CA THR A 64 -11.16 16.47 17.66
C THR A 64 -9.85 15.67 17.81
N PHE A 65 -9.27 15.16 16.73
CA PHE A 65 -8.00 14.45 16.79
C PHE A 65 -6.87 15.41 17.18
N GLY A 66 -5.87 14.91 17.91
CA GLY A 66 -4.70 15.71 18.29
C GLY A 66 -4.90 16.70 19.43
N LEU A 67 -6.11 16.86 19.99
CA LEU A 67 -6.38 17.77 21.12
C LEU A 67 -5.66 17.38 22.42
N SER A 68 -5.16 16.15 22.52
CA SER A 68 -4.34 15.69 23.64
C SER A 68 -3.30 14.69 23.16
N MET A 69 -2.25 14.50 23.96
CA MET A 69 -1.20 13.53 23.67
C MET A 69 -1.72 12.08 23.58
N LYS A 70 -2.82 11.74 24.28
CA LYS A 70 -3.47 10.43 24.17
C LYS A 70 -4.28 10.25 22.88
N GLY A 71 -4.76 11.35 22.31
CA GLY A 71 -5.46 11.37 21.02
C GLY A 71 -4.59 11.89 19.89
N ALA A 72 -3.26 11.85 20.05
CA ALA A 72 -2.34 12.33 19.03
C ALA A 72 -2.40 11.46 17.78
N LEU A 73 -2.45 12.10 16.62
CA LEU A 73 -2.40 11.41 15.33
C LEU A 73 -1.00 10.81 15.11
N TYR A 74 -0.97 9.62 14.53
CA TYR A 74 0.27 8.94 14.18
C TYR A 74 0.49 8.97 12.68
N VAL A 75 1.61 9.56 12.28
CA VAL A 75 2.03 9.65 10.88
C VAL A 75 3.08 8.58 10.61
N VAL A 76 2.82 7.74 9.62
CA VAL A 76 3.70 6.67 9.19
C VAL A 76 4.13 6.95 7.75
N VAL A 77 5.45 6.90 7.54
CA VAL A 77 6.04 6.94 6.21
C VAL A 77 6.11 5.49 5.73
N PRO A 78 5.36 5.09 4.69
CA PRO A 78 5.50 3.75 4.14
C PRO A 78 6.91 3.61 3.55
N SER A 79 7.71 2.75 4.18
CA SER A 79 8.96 2.30 3.60
C SER A 79 8.62 1.71 2.25
N HIS A 80 9.09 2.34 1.17
CA HIS A 80 9.10 1.75 -0.16
C HIS A 80 10.08 0.57 -0.13
N ALA A 81 9.70 -0.51 0.55
CA ALA A 81 10.36 -1.78 0.40
C ALA A 81 10.07 -2.16 -1.06
N LEU A 82 11.11 -2.02 -1.90
CA LEU A 82 11.24 -2.75 -3.14
C LEU A 82 10.54 -4.09 -2.95
N VAL A 83 9.41 -4.29 -3.61
CA VAL A 83 8.67 -5.56 -3.56
C VAL A 83 9.59 -6.58 -4.21
N ALA A 84 10.50 -7.15 -3.41
CA ALA A 84 11.19 -8.37 -3.75
C ALA A 84 10.08 -9.41 -3.80
N VAL A 85 9.55 -9.64 -5.01
CA VAL A 85 8.65 -10.77 -5.26
C VAL A 85 9.37 -11.98 -4.69
N PRO A 86 8.84 -12.60 -3.61
CA PRO A 86 9.54 -13.69 -2.97
C PRO A 86 9.81 -14.75 -4.03
N ASP A 87 11.06 -15.24 -4.09
CA ASP A 87 11.57 -16.14 -5.13
C ASP A 87 10.61 -17.31 -5.44
N ARG A 88 9.91 -17.78 -4.40
CA ARG A 88 8.87 -18.80 -4.48
C ARG A 88 7.66 -18.44 -5.35
N LEU A 89 7.25 -17.18 -5.42
CA LEU A 89 6.17 -16.73 -6.31
C LEU A 89 6.64 -16.65 -7.76
N GLN A 90 7.91 -16.30 -8.02
CA GLN A 90 8.46 -16.36 -9.39
C GLN A 90 8.52 -17.80 -9.92
N GLU A 91 8.87 -18.76 -9.06
CA GLU A 91 8.82 -20.19 -9.42
C GLU A 91 7.38 -20.63 -9.76
N VAL A 92 6.39 -20.22 -8.97
CA VAL A 92 4.98 -20.56 -9.21
C VAL A 92 4.49 -19.96 -10.53
N LEU A 93 4.78 -18.68 -10.81
CA LEU A 93 4.42 -18.02 -12.07
C LEU A 93 5.07 -18.71 -13.28
N SER A 94 6.35 -19.07 -13.17
CA SER A 94 7.06 -19.79 -14.23
C SER A 94 6.48 -21.19 -14.47
N LYS A 95 6.03 -21.89 -13.43
CA LYS A 95 5.35 -23.19 -13.57
C LYS A 95 3.98 -23.04 -14.22
N LEU A 96 3.22 -21.99 -13.90
CA LEU A 96 1.92 -21.71 -14.52
C LEU A 96 2.06 -21.46 -16.02
N GLU A 97 3.03 -20.65 -16.45
CA GLU A 97 3.27 -20.37 -17.87
C GLU A 97 3.60 -21.65 -18.66
N ASN A 98 4.45 -22.51 -18.09
CA ASN A 98 4.81 -23.79 -18.71
C ASN A 98 3.59 -24.72 -18.89
N ILE A 99 2.67 -24.76 -17.91
CA ILE A 99 1.45 -25.56 -18.00
C ILE A 99 0.52 -25.02 -19.09
N GLU A 100 0.40 -23.70 -19.25
CA GLU A 100 -0.43 -23.11 -20.30
C GLU A 100 0.12 -23.40 -21.71
N GLN A 101 1.45 -23.40 -21.88
CA GLN A 101 2.07 -23.76 -23.15
C GLN A 101 1.86 -25.24 -23.50
N ASP A 102 2.09 -26.15 -22.55
CA ASP A 102 1.88 -27.59 -22.74
C ASP A 102 0.42 -27.90 -23.11
N LEU A 103 -0.53 -27.24 -22.44
CA LEU A 103 -1.95 -27.42 -22.71
C LEU A 103 -2.37 -26.84 -24.08
N ARG A 104 -1.66 -25.81 -24.57
CA ARG A 104 -1.83 -25.27 -25.93
C ARG A 104 -1.27 -26.22 -26.99
N GLU A 105 -0.13 -26.85 -26.74
CA GLU A 105 0.46 -27.85 -27.65
C GLU A 105 -0.40 -29.11 -27.72
N LEU A 106 -0.88 -29.64 -26.58
CA LEU A 106 -1.80 -30.78 -26.53
C LEU A 106 -3.08 -30.53 -27.33
N LYS A 107 -3.64 -29.31 -27.27
CA LYS A 107 -4.81 -28.92 -28.08
C LYS A 107 -4.49 -28.90 -29.58
N ARG A 108 -3.29 -28.46 -29.98
CA ARG A 108 -2.85 -28.51 -31.39
C ARG A 108 -2.69 -29.94 -31.90
N LEU A 109 -2.04 -30.81 -31.11
CA LEU A 109 -1.87 -32.22 -31.45
C LEU A 109 -3.21 -32.96 -31.60
N ARG A 110 -4.16 -32.73 -30.68
CA ARG A 110 -5.50 -33.34 -30.76
C ARG A 110 -6.28 -32.88 -32.01
N SER A 111 -6.14 -31.61 -32.39
CA SER A 111 -6.76 -31.07 -33.62
C SER A 111 -6.15 -31.67 -34.90
N SER A 112 -4.83 -31.93 -34.89
CA SER A 112 -4.14 -32.58 -36.01
C SER A 112 -4.56 -34.04 -36.20
N VAL A 113 -4.68 -34.80 -35.10
CA VAL A 113 -5.13 -36.21 -35.15
C VAL A 113 -6.56 -36.32 -35.68
N SER A 114 -7.45 -35.42 -35.26
CA SER A 114 -8.87 -35.45 -35.66
C SER A 114 -9.10 -35.19 -37.16
N ARG A 115 -8.17 -34.53 -37.86
CA ARG A 115 -8.26 -34.33 -39.33
C ARG A 115 -7.77 -35.54 -40.12
N SER A 116 -6.91 -36.36 -39.55
CA SER A 116 -6.32 -37.51 -40.26
C SER A 116 -7.26 -38.73 -40.32
N VAL A 117 -8.30 -38.79 -39.48
CA VAL A 117 -9.23 -39.94 -39.41
C VAL A 117 -10.47 -39.79 -40.28
N ILE A 118 -10.74 -38.59 -40.83
CA ILE A 118 -11.92 -38.30 -41.68
C ILE A 118 -11.54 -38.28 -43.17
N GLY A 119 -10.25 -38.48 -43.49
CA GLY A 119 -9.73 -38.51 -44.85
C GLY A 119 -9.12 -39.86 -45.21
N ASN A 120 -9.94 -40.91 -45.27
CA ASN A 120 -9.63 -42.13 -46.02
C ASN A 120 -10.91 -42.79 -46.54
#